data_AF-A0A126TF25-F1
#
_entry.id   AF-A0A126TF25-F1
#
_cell.length_a   1.000
_cell.length_b   1.000
_cell.length_c   1.000
_cell.angle_alpha   90.00
_cell.angle_beta   90.00
_cell.angle_gamma   90.00
#
_symmetry.space_group_name_H-M   'P 1'
#
loop_
_entity.id
_entity.type
_entity.pdbx_description
1 polymer ?
#
loop_
_entity_poly.entity_id
_entity_poly.type
_entity_poly.pdbx_seq_one_letter_code
_entity_poly.pdbx_strand_id
1 'polypeptide(L)'
;MATWYTLMTQDSASPLMEQLMFFHDHTLMILLMITILVGYIMGNLFTNKYTHRLLLEGQMIELIWTILPAITLIFIALPSLRLLYLLDEINNPLITIKTIGHQWYWSYEYTDFKNIEFDSYMIPTNELNSFNFRLLDVDNRISIPFNSQIRMLVTAADVIHSWTIPSLSVKIDATPGRLNQTNFFINRTGIFFGQCSEICGANHSFMPIVLESISPKFFIKWINKMSEI
;
A
#
# COMPACT_ATOMS: atom_id res chain seq x y z
N MET A 1 10.88 4.69 -2.79
CA MET A 1 11.20 3.25 -2.61
C MET A 1 11.78 3.03 -1.22
N ALA A 2 11.77 1.80 -0.73
CA ALA A 2 12.45 1.46 0.52
C ALA A 2 13.97 1.66 0.37
N THR A 3 14.59 2.30 1.36
CA THR A 3 16.04 2.45 1.45
C THR A 3 16.61 1.49 2.49
N TRP A 4 17.93 1.31 2.46
CA TRP A 4 18.63 0.45 3.42
C TRP A 4 18.37 0.88 4.86
N TYR A 5 18.14 -0.09 5.75
CA TYR A 5 17.85 0.14 7.17
C TYR A 5 16.64 1.04 7.43
N THR A 6 15.66 1.05 6.54
CA THR A 6 14.38 1.73 6.79
C THR A 6 13.60 1.01 7.89
N LEU A 7 13.24 1.77 8.93
CA LEU A 7 12.38 1.32 10.03
C LEU A 7 10.92 1.79 9.86
N MET A 8 10.74 2.90 9.14
CA MET A 8 9.44 3.54 8.93
C MET A 8 8.85 3.17 7.57
N THR A 9 7.59 3.53 7.37
CA THR A 9 6.92 3.46 6.06
C THR A 9 7.65 4.32 5.02
N GLN A 10 7.52 3.96 3.74
CA GLN A 10 8.03 4.81 2.66
C GLN A 10 7.31 6.16 2.66
N ASP A 11 8.02 7.22 2.25
CA ASP A 11 7.44 8.55 2.10
C ASP A 11 6.19 8.53 1.20
N SER A 12 5.12 9.19 1.67
CA SER A 12 3.88 9.32 0.93
C SER A 12 4.06 9.96 -0.44
N ALA A 13 3.22 9.56 -1.38
CA ALA A 13 3.03 10.27 -2.64
C ALA A 13 1.56 10.60 -2.90
N SER A 14 0.65 10.18 -2.02
CA SER A 14 -0.79 10.46 -2.06
C SER A 14 -1.27 11.07 -0.73
N PRO A 15 -2.32 11.92 -0.74
CA PRO A 15 -2.91 12.46 0.49
C PRO A 15 -3.44 11.36 1.41
N LEU A 16 -3.93 10.26 0.82
CA LEU A 16 -4.45 9.11 1.56
C LEU A 16 -3.35 8.36 2.31
N MET A 17 -2.15 8.20 1.71
CA MET A 17 -1.01 7.62 2.42
C MET A 17 -0.56 8.51 3.60
N GLU A 18 -0.61 9.83 3.47
CA GLU A 18 -0.34 10.73 4.60
C GLU A 18 -1.31 10.51 5.76
N GLN A 19 -2.61 10.40 5.47
CA GLN A 19 -3.61 10.11 6.50
C GLN A 19 -3.43 8.72 7.13
N LEU A 20 -3.03 7.72 6.34
CA LEU A 20 -2.71 6.39 6.84
C LEU A 20 -1.45 6.39 7.74
N MET A 21 -0.43 7.19 7.42
CA MET A 21 0.73 7.37 8.30
C MET A 21 0.34 8.02 9.63
N PHE A 22 -0.50 9.07 9.62
CA PHE A 22 -0.99 9.66 10.87
C PHE A 22 -1.81 8.67 11.70
N PHE A 23 -2.64 7.85 11.05
CA PHE A 23 -3.39 6.80 11.74
C PHE A 23 -2.47 5.71 12.30
N HIS A 24 -1.48 5.26 11.53
CA HIS A 24 -0.46 4.34 11.99
C HIS A 24 0.22 4.87 13.26
N ASP A 25 0.70 6.12 13.25
CA ASP A 25 1.39 6.71 14.40
C ASP A 25 0.48 6.84 15.63
N HIS A 26 -0.80 7.21 15.44
CA HIS A 26 -1.80 7.23 16.51
C HIS A 26 -2.00 5.85 17.13
N THR A 27 -2.15 4.80 16.29
CA THR A 27 -2.29 3.43 16.79
C THR A 27 -1.02 2.92 17.47
N LEU A 28 0.15 3.22 16.91
CA LEU A 28 1.44 2.82 17.47
C LEU A 28 1.68 3.47 18.83
N MET A 29 1.31 4.74 19.00
CA MET A 29 1.36 5.42 20.29
C MET A 29 0.53 4.69 21.35
N ILE A 30 -0.72 4.31 21.03
CA ILE A 30 -1.59 3.59 21.97
C ILE A 30 -0.99 2.22 22.32
N LEU A 31 -0.52 1.47 21.32
CA LEU A 31 0.11 0.17 21.53
C LEU A 31 1.40 0.28 22.38
N LEU A 32 2.20 1.32 22.16
CA LEU A 32 3.38 1.59 22.95
C LEU A 32 3.03 1.89 24.42
N MET A 33 1.99 2.70 24.66
CA MET A 33 1.52 2.96 26.03
C MET A 33 1.07 1.69 26.75
N ILE A 34 0.32 0.82 26.06
CA ILE A 34 -0.14 -0.46 26.62
C ILE A 34 1.05 -1.40 26.90
N THR A 35 1.98 -1.53 25.96
CA THR A 35 3.16 -2.41 26.12
C THR A 35 4.07 -1.95 27.24
N ILE A 36 4.31 -0.64 27.39
CA ILE A 36 5.07 -0.08 28.52
C ILE A 36 4.33 -0.33 29.84
N LEU A 37 3.01 -0.11 29.90
CA LEU A 37 2.22 -0.34 31.12
C LEU A 37 2.28 -1.82 31.56
N VAL A 38 2.02 -2.75 30.64
CA VAL A 38 2.06 -4.19 30.92
C VAL A 38 3.49 -4.62 31.28
N GLY A 39 4.49 -4.14 30.53
CA GLY A 39 5.90 -4.42 30.82
C GLY A 39 6.33 -3.93 32.21
N TYR A 40 5.86 -2.75 32.62
CA TYR A 40 6.10 -2.20 33.95
C TYR A 40 5.45 -3.04 35.05
N ILE A 41 4.16 -3.42 34.90
CA ILE A 41 3.46 -4.27 35.88
C ILE A 41 4.17 -5.62 36.01
N MET A 42 4.50 -6.27 34.89
CA MET A 42 5.21 -7.55 34.89
C MET A 42 6.59 -7.43 35.55
N GLY A 43 7.36 -6.38 35.21
CA GLY A 43 8.67 -6.11 35.82
C GLY A 43 8.60 -5.92 37.34
N ASN A 44 7.58 -5.22 37.82
CA ASN A 44 7.37 -5.02 39.26
C ASN A 44 6.98 -6.32 39.97
N LEU A 45 6.16 -7.18 39.35
CA LEU A 45 5.78 -8.46 39.94
C LEU A 45 7.01 -9.35 40.19
N PHE A 46 8.01 -9.33 39.30
CA PHE A 46 9.25 -10.09 39.49
C PHE A 46 10.13 -9.56 40.64
N THR A 47 10.03 -8.27 40.97
CA THR A 47 10.83 -7.65 42.05
C THR A 47 10.11 -7.63 43.40
N ASN A 48 8.81 -7.92 43.42
CA ASN A 48 8.00 -7.86 44.63
C ASN A 48 8.31 -9.03 45.58
N LYS A 49 8.63 -8.71 46.83
CA LYS A 49 8.90 -9.69 47.90
C LYS A 49 7.67 -10.01 48.76
N TYR A 50 6.63 -9.19 48.71
CA TYR A 50 5.43 -9.37 49.52
C TYR A 50 4.51 -10.41 48.87
N THR A 51 3.90 -11.26 49.70
CA THR A 51 2.99 -12.31 49.22
C THR A 51 1.58 -12.07 49.76
N HIS A 52 0.59 -12.16 48.86
CA HIS A 52 -0.81 -12.07 49.22
C HIS A 52 -1.60 -13.20 48.55
N ARG A 53 -1.69 -14.36 49.22
CA ARG A 53 -2.19 -15.62 48.65
C ARG A 53 -3.71 -15.80 48.71
N LEU A 54 -4.40 -15.00 49.52
CA LEU A 54 -5.82 -15.16 49.80
C LEU A 54 -6.71 -14.22 48.95
N LEU A 55 -6.15 -13.48 48.00
CA LEU A 55 -6.93 -12.70 47.04
C LEU A 55 -7.52 -13.64 45.99
N LEU A 56 -8.79 -13.99 46.15
CA LEU A 56 -9.51 -14.87 45.23
C LEU A 56 -10.40 -14.10 44.26
N GLU A 57 -10.90 -12.92 44.66
CA GLU A 57 -11.84 -12.13 43.87
C GLU A 57 -11.47 -10.64 43.86
N GLY A 58 -11.84 -9.97 42.77
CA GLY A 58 -11.49 -8.57 42.54
C GLY A 58 -12.45 -7.89 41.57
N GLN A 59 -13.77 -8.01 41.76
CA GLN A 59 -14.77 -7.52 40.81
C GLN A 59 -14.53 -6.08 40.32
N MET A 60 -14.08 -5.19 41.21
CA MET A 60 -13.77 -3.80 40.84
C MET A 60 -12.60 -3.69 39.86
N ILE A 61 -11.53 -4.48 40.01
CA ILE A 61 -10.40 -4.46 39.06
C ILE A 61 -10.79 -5.11 37.73
N GLU A 62 -11.64 -6.15 37.77
CA GLU A 62 -12.17 -6.79 36.57
C GLU A 62 -13.00 -5.83 35.72
N LEU A 63 -13.85 -5.03 36.38
CA LEU A 63 -14.62 -3.99 35.72
C LEU A 63 -13.69 -2.96 35.04
N ILE A 64 -12.65 -2.50 35.76
CA ILE A 64 -11.72 -1.50 35.25
C ILE A 64 -10.96 -2.00 34.02
N TRP A 65 -10.36 -3.20 34.08
CA TRP A 65 -9.59 -3.73 32.95
C TRP A 65 -10.47 -4.18 31.78
N THR A 66 -11.80 -4.22 31.94
CA THR A 66 -12.73 -4.54 30.85
C THR A 66 -13.19 -3.27 30.15
N ILE A 67 -13.57 -2.25 30.93
CA ILE A 67 -14.03 -0.96 30.39
C ILE A 67 -12.88 -0.19 29.72
N LEU A 68 -11.69 -0.17 30.33
CA LEU A 68 -10.58 0.63 29.83
C LEU A 68 -10.12 0.21 28.42
N PRO A 69 -9.89 -1.09 28.12
CA PRO A 69 -9.61 -1.53 26.75
C PRO A 69 -10.77 -1.31 25.77
N ALA A 70 -12.02 -1.42 26.22
CA ALA A 70 -13.16 -1.13 25.34
C ALA A 70 -13.15 0.33 24.87
N ILE A 71 -12.83 1.27 25.78
CA ILE A 71 -12.67 2.69 25.44
C ILE A 71 -11.47 2.91 24.51
N THR A 72 -10.32 2.27 24.77
CA THR A 72 -9.14 2.43 23.89
C THR A 72 -9.40 1.93 22.47
N LEU A 73 -10.15 0.84 22.31
CA LEU A 73 -10.57 0.34 20.99
C LEU A 73 -11.46 1.35 20.25
N ILE A 74 -12.36 2.06 20.93
CA ILE A 74 -13.17 3.12 20.30
C ILE A 74 -12.28 4.23 19.75
N PHE A 75 -11.24 4.64 20.48
CA PHE A 75 -10.28 5.66 20.03
C PHE A 75 -9.44 5.23 18.82
N ILE A 76 -9.26 3.93 18.60
CA ILE A 76 -8.62 3.39 17.39
C ILE A 76 -9.64 3.27 16.26
N ALA A 77 -10.85 2.79 16.55
CA ALA A 77 -11.86 2.49 15.54
C ALA A 77 -12.41 3.74 14.85
N LEU A 78 -12.65 4.84 15.56
CA LEU A 78 -13.22 6.07 14.97
C LEU A 78 -12.37 6.65 13.83
N PRO A 79 -11.06 6.94 13.99
CA PRO A 79 -10.23 7.40 12.88
C PRO A 79 -10.07 6.34 11.78
N SER A 80 -10.01 5.05 12.15
CA SER A 80 -9.91 3.94 11.18
C SER A 80 -11.12 3.90 10.24
N LEU A 81 -12.33 3.93 10.77
CA LEU A 81 -13.56 3.91 9.99
C LEU A 81 -13.69 5.16 9.12
N ARG A 82 -13.33 6.34 9.64
CA ARG A 82 -13.31 7.57 8.83
C ARG A 82 -12.40 7.41 7.60
N LEU A 83 -11.20 6.84 7.76
CA LEU A 83 -10.29 6.61 6.64
C LEU A 83 -10.80 5.56 5.66
N LEU A 84 -11.44 4.51 6.16
CA LEU A 84 -12.05 3.49 5.32
C LEU A 84 -13.08 4.11 4.36
N TYR A 85 -13.97 4.98 4.85
CA TYR A 85 -14.94 5.66 4.00
C TYR A 85 -14.29 6.66 3.03
N LEU A 86 -13.24 7.38 3.45
CA LEU A 86 -12.49 8.28 2.55
C LEU A 86 -11.77 7.53 1.42
N LEU A 87 -11.35 6.29 1.65
CA LEU A 87 -10.73 5.44 0.64
C LEU A 87 -11.74 4.91 -0.38
N ASP A 88 -12.98 4.67 0.05
CA ASP A 88 -14.05 4.13 -0.79
C ASP A 88 -14.81 5.20 -1.58
N GLU A 89 -14.68 6.49 -1.21
CA GLU A 89 -15.27 7.60 -1.94
C GLU A 89 -14.78 7.63 -3.40
N ILE A 90 -15.72 7.42 -4.33
CA ILE A 90 -15.46 7.45 -5.77
C ILE A 90 -15.45 8.92 -6.23
N ASN A 91 -14.25 9.49 -6.29
CA ASN A 91 -14.03 10.75 -7.00
C ASN A 91 -14.13 10.54 -8.52
N ASN A 92 -14.57 11.56 -9.25
CA ASN A 92 -14.59 11.56 -10.72
C ASN A 92 -13.15 11.43 -11.25
N PRO A 93 -12.75 10.25 -11.80
CA PRO A 93 -11.39 10.08 -12.29
C PRO A 93 -11.21 10.80 -13.63
N LEU A 94 -10.02 11.32 -13.85
CA LEU A 94 -9.63 11.91 -15.14
C LEU A 94 -9.15 10.85 -16.14
N ILE A 95 -8.56 9.78 -15.63
CA ILE A 95 -7.97 8.71 -16.45
C ILE A 95 -8.27 7.37 -15.79
N THR A 96 -8.68 6.41 -16.62
CA THR A 96 -8.84 5.01 -16.27
C THR A 96 -7.73 4.19 -16.94
N ILE A 97 -7.06 3.36 -16.14
CA ILE A 97 -6.02 2.42 -16.61
C ILE A 97 -6.40 1.04 -16.11
N LYS A 98 -6.39 0.06 -17.00
CA LYS A 98 -6.57 -1.34 -16.63
C LYS A 98 -5.20 -2.01 -16.53
N THR A 99 -5.00 -2.77 -15.46
CA THR A 99 -3.81 -3.58 -15.22
C THR A 99 -4.22 -5.04 -15.11
N ILE A 100 -3.49 -5.91 -15.80
CA ILE A 100 -3.74 -7.34 -15.86
C ILE A 100 -2.49 -8.06 -15.39
N GLY A 101 -2.63 -8.87 -14.34
CA GLY A 101 -1.57 -9.76 -13.87
C GLY A 101 -1.47 -11.02 -14.72
N HIS A 102 -0.24 -11.39 -15.08
CA HIS A 102 0.13 -12.62 -15.78
C HIS A 102 1.33 -13.28 -15.07
N GLN A 103 1.57 -14.56 -15.31
CA GLN A 103 2.78 -15.28 -14.93
C GLN A 103 3.90 -14.98 -15.95
N TRP A 104 4.90 -14.15 -15.67
CA TRP A 104 5.16 -13.33 -14.47
C TRP A 104 5.52 -11.91 -14.89
N TYR A 105 4.50 -11.16 -15.28
CA TYR A 105 4.60 -9.77 -15.75
C TYR A 105 3.24 -9.07 -15.59
N TRP A 106 3.22 -7.77 -15.84
CA TRP A 106 1.99 -6.97 -15.83
C TRP A 106 1.74 -6.40 -17.22
N SER A 107 0.49 -6.42 -17.69
CA SER A 107 0.09 -5.66 -18.88
C SER A 107 -0.80 -4.49 -18.47
N TYR A 108 -0.65 -3.37 -19.19
CA TYR A 108 -1.37 -2.13 -18.93
C TYR A 108 -2.13 -1.68 -20.16
N GLU A 109 -3.40 -1.32 -19.98
CA GLU A 109 -4.28 -0.81 -21.05
C GLU A 109 -4.78 0.59 -20.66
N TYR A 110 -4.60 1.55 -21.55
CA TYR A 110 -5.11 2.91 -21.43
C TYR A 110 -6.30 3.09 -22.39
N THR A 111 -7.48 2.65 -21.95
CA THR A 111 -8.69 2.55 -22.78
C THR A 111 -9.36 3.89 -23.09
N ASP A 112 -9.07 4.93 -22.30
CA ASP A 112 -9.62 6.27 -22.53
C ASP A 112 -8.97 6.97 -23.76
N PHE A 113 -7.87 6.41 -24.26
CA PHE A 113 -7.13 6.89 -25.43
C PHE A 113 -7.24 5.86 -26.57
N LYS A 114 -6.45 6.01 -27.65
CA LYS A 114 -6.45 5.09 -28.81
C LYS A 114 -5.91 3.68 -28.45
N ASN A 115 -6.57 2.97 -27.54
CA ASN A 115 -6.26 1.60 -27.07
C ASN A 115 -4.75 1.32 -26.97
N ILE A 116 -4.05 2.12 -26.15
CA ILE A 116 -2.63 1.88 -25.89
C ILE A 116 -2.55 0.67 -24.94
N GLU A 117 -1.82 -0.36 -25.36
CA GLU A 117 -1.53 -1.54 -24.56
C GLU A 117 -0.05 -1.88 -24.61
N PHE A 118 0.53 -2.31 -23.48
CA PHE A 118 1.89 -2.80 -23.43
C PHE A 118 2.12 -3.71 -22.22
N ASP A 119 3.12 -4.57 -22.35
CA ASP A 119 3.59 -5.44 -21.28
C ASP A 119 4.78 -4.80 -20.54
N SER A 120 4.91 -5.13 -19.26
CA SER A 120 5.93 -4.64 -18.34
C SER A 120 6.61 -5.82 -17.66
N TYR A 121 7.83 -6.10 -18.09
CA TYR A 121 8.68 -7.17 -17.58
C TYR A 121 9.81 -6.60 -16.72
N MET A 122 10.23 -7.36 -15.72
CA MET A 122 11.45 -7.05 -14.96
C MET A 122 12.67 -7.08 -15.88
N ILE A 123 13.52 -6.06 -15.81
CA ILE A 123 14.80 -6.07 -16.53
C ILE A 123 15.70 -7.16 -15.92
N PRO A 124 16.20 -8.12 -16.71
CA PRO A 124 17.13 -9.14 -16.22
C PRO A 124 18.39 -8.53 -15.62
N THR A 125 18.96 -9.15 -14.59
CA THR A 125 20.11 -8.58 -13.87
C THR A 125 21.34 -8.34 -14.75
N ASN A 126 21.47 -9.08 -15.84
CA ASN A 126 22.58 -8.97 -16.79
C ASN A 126 22.42 -7.81 -17.78
N GLU A 127 21.21 -7.25 -17.89
CA GLU A 127 20.85 -6.14 -18.78
C GLU A 127 20.64 -4.82 -18.03
N LEU A 128 20.79 -4.83 -16.70
CA LEU A 128 20.64 -3.64 -15.88
C LEU A 128 21.76 -2.63 -16.18
N ASN A 129 21.36 -1.36 -16.35
CA ASN A 129 22.32 -0.27 -16.31
C ASN A 129 22.73 0.03 -14.87
N SER A 130 23.84 0.77 -14.69
CA SER A 130 24.37 1.10 -13.36
C SER A 130 23.41 1.93 -12.48
N PHE A 131 22.42 2.60 -13.08
CA PHE A 131 21.42 3.39 -12.37
C PHE A 131 20.13 2.61 -12.06
N ASN A 132 20.00 1.37 -12.55
CA ASN A 132 18.82 0.57 -12.33
C ASN A 132 18.86 -0.16 -10.98
N PHE A 133 17.67 -0.38 -10.40
CA PHE A 133 17.49 -1.13 -9.17
C PHE A 133 17.20 -2.60 -9.49
N ARG A 134 18.05 -3.47 -8.94
CA ARG A 134 17.91 -4.93 -9.04
C ARG A 134 16.53 -5.38 -8.53
N LEU A 135 15.83 -6.18 -9.35
CA LEU A 135 14.49 -6.73 -9.10
C LEU A 135 13.33 -5.72 -9.07
N LEU A 136 13.57 -4.44 -9.34
CA LEU A 136 12.56 -3.40 -9.23
C LEU A 136 12.31 -2.69 -10.56
N ASP A 137 13.34 -2.44 -11.36
CA ASP A 137 13.14 -1.81 -12.67
C ASP A 137 12.50 -2.76 -13.69
N VAL A 138 11.70 -2.14 -14.55
CA VAL A 138 10.98 -2.77 -15.67
C VAL A 138 11.36 -2.11 -16.98
N ASP A 139 11.15 -2.83 -18.08
CA ASP A 139 11.35 -2.33 -19.44
C ASP A 139 10.37 -1.19 -19.79
N ASN A 140 9.09 -1.35 -19.49
CA ASN A 140 8.02 -0.37 -19.75
C ASN A 140 7.36 0.04 -18.44
N ARG A 141 7.43 1.34 -18.12
CA ARG A 141 6.83 1.92 -16.91
C ARG A 141 5.42 2.42 -17.20
N ILE A 142 4.55 2.39 -16.19
CA ILE A 142 3.24 3.03 -16.25
C ILE A 142 3.44 4.53 -16.10
N SER A 143 3.14 5.33 -17.12
CA SER A 143 3.18 6.78 -16.99
C SER A 143 1.81 7.33 -16.60
N ILE A 144 1.75 8.25 -15.63
CA ILE A 144 0.52 8.98 -15.27
C ILE A 144 0.82 10.46 -14.97
N PRO A 145 -0.16 11.37 -15.15
CA PRO A 145 0.01 12.76 -14.79
C PRO A 145 -0.16 12.99 -13.28
N PHE A 146 0.78 13.71 -12.65
CA PHE A 146 0.60 14.18 -11.27
C PHE A 146 -0.57 15.17 -11.16
N ASN A 147 -1.10 15.36 -9.95
CA ASN A 147 -2.26 16.18 -9.63
C ASN A 147 -3.53 15.80 -10.42
N SER A 148 -3.72 14.51 -10.69
CA SER A 148 -4.91 13.98 -11.33
C SER A 148 -5.45 12.77 -10.57
N GLN A 149 -6.78 12.61 -10.58
CA GLN A 149 -7.44 11.45 -10.01
C GLN A 149 -7.37 10.31 -11.03
N ILE A 150 -6.69 9.23 -10.67
CA ILE A 150 -6.53 8.03 -11.50
C ILE A 150 -7.42 6.93 -10.97
N ARG A 151 -8.15 6.26 -11.86
CA ARG A 151 -8.84 5.01 -11.60
C ARG A 151 -8.00 3.85 -12.15
N MET A 152 -7.61 2.92 -11.29
CA MET A 152 -7.04 1.65 -11.72
C MET A 152 -8.10 0.56 -11.66
N LEU A 153 -8.21 -0.20 -12.75
CA LEU A 153 -8.99 -1.43 -12.83
C LEU A 153 -8.02 -2.61 -12.84
N VAL A 154 -8.12 -3.49 -11.86
CA VAL A 154 -7.14 -4.55 -11.61
C VAL A 154 -7.80 -5.92 -11.77
N THR A 155 -7.21 -6.76 -12.61
CA THR A 155 -7.65 -8.14 -12.85
C THR A 155 -6.45 -9.03 -13.18
N ALA A 156 -6.68 -10.32 -13.41
CA ALA A 156 -5.64 -11.27 -13.83
C ALA A 156 -6.15 -12.14 -14.99
N ALA A 157 -5.21 -12.61 -15.80
CA ALA A 157 -5.50 -13.54 -16.91
C ALA A 157 -5.34 -15.02 -16.51
N ASP A 158 -4.59 -15.32 -15.45
CA ASP A 158 -4.22 -16.69 -15.06
C ASP A 158 -4.53 -17.04 -13.59
N VAL A 159 -3.65 -16.70 -12.66
CA VAL A 159 -3.76 -16.96 -11.21
C VAL A 159 -4.01 -15.65 -10.47
N ILE A 160 -4.13 -15.72 -9.15
CA ILE A 160 -4.28 -14.51 -8.34
C ILE A 160 -2.92 -13.80 -8.25
N HIS A 161 -2.95 -12.48 -8.42
CA HIS A 161 -1.84 -11.57 -8.18
C HIS A 161 -2.30 -10.43 -7.27
N SER A 162 -1.41 -9.52 -6.88
CA SER A 162 -1.80 -8.29 -6.19
C SER A 162 -0.97 -7.12 -6.68
N TRP A 163 -1.64 -6.12 -7.26
CA TRP A 163 -1.00 -4.90 -7.73
C TRP A 163 -0.78 -3.97 -6.54
N THR A 164 0.48 -3.60 -6.26
CA THR A 164 0.81 -2.91 -5.01
C THR A 164 1.90 -1.86 -5.21
N ILE A 165 1.63 -0.62 -4.78
CA ILE A 165 2.60 0.47 -4.72
C ILE A 165 2.55 1.07 -3.30
N PRO A 166 3.49 0.73 -2.40
CA PRO A 166 3.43 1.12 -0.99
C PRO A 166 3.40 2.62 -0.73
N SER A 167 4.15 3.42 -1.49
CA SER A 167 4.19 4.89 -1.32
C SER A 167 2.87 5.58 -1.65
N LEU A 168 1.94 4.88 -2.32
CA LEU A 168 0.59 5.37 -2.63
C LEU A 168 -0.49 4.79 -1.73
N SER A 169 -0.14 3.84 -0.85
CA SER A 169 -1.09 2.99 -0.11
C SER A 169 -2.06 2.22 -0.97
N VAL A 170 -1.64 1.84 -2.18
CA VAL A 170 -2.49 1.03 -3.06
C VAL A 170 -2.00 -0.41 -2.99
N LYS A 171 -2.90 -1.29 -2.55
CA LYS A 171 -2.78 -2.74 -2.67
C LYS A 171 -4.15 -3.27 -3.09
N ILE A 172 -4.21 -3.97 -4.22
CA ILE A 172 -5.46 -4.52 -4.73
C ILE A 172 -5.20 -5.83 -5.47
N ASP A 173 -5.98 -6.83 -5.11
CA ASP A 173 -5.82 -8.17 -5.69
C ASP A 173 -6.31 -8.19 -7.14
N ALA A 174 -5.49 -8.74 -8.00
CA ALA A 174 -5.79 -9.08 -9.38
C ALA A 174 -6.33 -10.51 -9.39
N THR A 175 -7.65 -10.65 -9.56
CA THR A 175 -8.34 -11.95 -9.50
C THR A 175 -8.92 -12.29 -10.87
N PRO A 176 -8.66 -13.51 -11.41
CA PRO A 176 -9.23 -13.93 -12.68
C PRO A 176 -10.76 -13.90 -12.64
N GLY A 177 -11.38 -13.34 -13.66
CA GLY A 177 -12.84 -13.22 -13.76
C GLY A 177 -13.47 -12.13 -12.89
N ARG A 178 -12.67 -11.30 -12.20
CA ARG A 178 -13.16 -10.14 -11.43
C ARG A 178 -12.35 -8.89 -11.76
N LEU A 179 -13.06 -7.78 -11.91
CA LEU A 179 -12.47 -6.46 -12.17
C LEU A 179 -12.57 -5.62 -10.89
N ASN A 180 -11.47 -5.57 -10.13
CA ASN A 180 -11.39 -4.75 -8.93
C ASN A 180 -11.06 -3.31 -9.30
N GLN A 181 -11.55 -2.34 -8.54
CA GLN A 181 -11.29 -0.92 -8.78
C GLN A 181 -10.61 -0.30 -7.57
N THR A 182 -9.63 0.57 -7.81
CA THR A 182 -9.10 1.50 -6.81
C THR A 182 -8.90 2.87 -7.46
N ASN A 183 -9.06 3.92 -6.67
CA ASN A 183 -8.76 5.27 -7.10
C ASN A 183 -7.62 5.82 -6.24
N PHE A 184 -6.72 6.59 -6.86
CA PHE A 184 -5.70 7.31 -6.12
C PHE A 184 -5.34 8.63 -6.80
N PHE A 185 -4.67 9.48 -6.02
CA PHE A 185 -4.19 10.79 -6.43
C PHE A 185 -2.71 10.91 -6.07
N ILE A 186 -1.90 11.43 -6.99
CA ILE A 186 -0.46 11.63 -6.76
C ILE A 186 -0.14 13.13 -6.70
N ASN A 187 0.47 13.58 -5.60
CA ASN A 187 0.78 15.00 -5.34
C ASN A 187 2.11 15.47 -5.94
N ARG A 188 2.99 14.54 -6.32
CA ARG A 188 4.37 14.85 -6.74
C ARG A 188 4.82 14.05 -7.94
N THR A 189 5.75 14.61 -8.70
CA THR A 189 6.46 13.89 -9.77
C THR A 189 7.46 12.90 -9.18
N GLY A 190 7.77 11.85 -9.92
CA GLY A 190 8.77 10.86 -9.52
C GLY A 190 8.48 9.45 -10.03
N ILE A 191 9.35 8.52 -9.63
CA ILE A 191 9.22 7.10 -9.93
C ILE A 191 8.88 6.36 -8.65
N PHE A 192 7.78 5.61 -8.66
CA PHE A 192 7.27 4.85 -7.54
C PHE A 192 7.32 3.37 -7.87
N PHE A 193 7.82 2.60 -6.91
CA PHE A 193 8.09 1.18 -7.08
C PHE A 193 7.12 0.35 -6.26
N GLY A 194 6.79 -0.82 -6.80
CA GLY A 194 5.88 -1.79 -6.26
C GLY A 194 6.30 -3.21 -6.63
N GLN A 195 5.69 -4.21 -6.01
CA GLN A 195 5.88 -5.62 -6.34
C GLN A 195 4.56 -6.38 -6.19
N CYS A 196 4.47 -7.52 -6.87
CA CYS A 196 3.36 -8.43 -6.64
C CYS A 196 3.31 -8.87 -5.17
N SER A 197 2.15 -8.70 -4.52
CA SER A 197 1.95 -8.97 -3.10
C SER A 197 1.02 -10.15 -2.81
N GLU A 198 0.86 -11.05 -3.78
CA GLU A 198 0.09 -12.30 -3.67
C GLU A 198 0.82 -13.44 -4.42
N ILE A 199 0.87 -14.63 -3.81
CA ILE A 199 1.71 -15.72 -4.32
C ILE A 199 1.21 -16.25 -5.67
N CYS A 200 2.02 -16.10 -6.73
CA CYS A 200 1.62 -16.40 -8.11
C CYS A 200 2.53 -17.41 -8.85
N GLY A 201 3.41 -18.11 -8.14
CA GLY A 201 4.25 -19.20 -8.69
C GLY A 201 5.74 -18.90 -8.67
N ALA A 202 6.50 -19.56 -9.57
CA ALA A 202 7.97 -19.63 -9.52
C ALA A 202 8.66 -18.26 -9.53
N ASN A 203 8.20 -17.32 -10.35
CA ASN A 203 8.79 -15.99 -10.47
C ASN A 203 7.97 -14.91 -9.76
N HIS A 204 7.24 -15.27 -8.70
CA HIS A 204 6.45 -14.33 -7.89
C HIS A 204 7.25 -13.09 -7.46
N SER A 205 8.52 -13.26 -7.09
CA SER A 205 9.40 -12.16 -6.66
C SER A 205 9.96 -11.30 -7.82
N PHE A 206 9.67 -11.64 -9.07
CA PHE A 206 10.31 -11.08 -10.27
C PHE A 206 9.33 -10.40 -11.24
N MET A 207 8.21 -9.91 -10.71
CA MET A 207 7.23 -9.13 -11.47
C MET A 207 6.92 -7.78 -10.75
N PRO A 208 7.92 -6.86 -10.74
CA PRO A 208 7.78 -5.57 -10.09
C PRO A 208 6.82 -4.66 -10.86
N ILE A 209 6.45 -3.56 -10.21
CA ILE A 209 5.58 -2.52 -10.75
C ILE A 209 6.35 -1.21 -10.66
N VAL A 210 6.41 -0.47 -11.75
CA VAL A 210 7.02 0.87 -11.77
C VAL A 210 6.04 1.87 -12.36
N LEU A 211 5.69 2.86 -11.54
CA LEU A 211 4.82 3.96 -11.92
C LEU A 211 5.65 5.24 -11.99
N GLU A 212 5.53 5.95 -13.10
CA GLU A 212 6.16 7.23 -13.36
C GLU A 212 5.11 8.35 -13.36
N SER A 213 5.22 9.23 -12.38
CA SER A 213 4.39 10.43 -12.23
C SER A 213 5.07 11.60 -12.93
N ILE A 214 4.50 12.04 -14.05
CA ILE A 214 5.05 13.07 -14.94
C ILE A 214 4.09 14.26 -15.09
N SER A 215 4.56 15.36 -15.67
CA SER A 215 3.66 16.50 -15.89
C SER A 215 2.59 16.19 -16.94
N PRO A 216 1.38 16.78 -16.85
CA PRO A 216 0.32 16.58 -17.85
C PRO A 216 0.79 16.83 -19.29
N LYS A 217 1.67 17.82 -19.49
CA LYS A 217 2.24 18.13 -20.82
C LYS A 217 3.11 17.00 -21.37
N PHE A 218 3.93 16.37 -20.52
CA PHE A 218 4.73 15.22 -20.95
C PHE A 218 3.88 13.97 -21.10
N PHE A 219 2.87 13.79 -20.25
CA PHE A 219 1.92 12.69 -20.37
C PHE A 219 1.18 12.70 -21.72
N ILE A 220 0.65 13.84 -22.14
CA ILE A 220 -0.02 13.97 -23.46
C ILE A 220 0.95 13.64 -24.61
N LYS A 221 2.20 14.10 -24.53
CA LYS A 221 3.22 13.75 -25.53
C LYS A 221 3.52 12.25 -25.56
N TRP A 222 3.60 11.63 -24.39
CA TRP A 222 3.83 10.20 -24.25
C TRP A 222 2.66 9.39 -24.84
N ILE A 223 1.41 9.76 -24.51
CA ILE A 223 0.21 9.17 -25.10
C ILE A 223 0.21 9.27 -26.62
N ASN A 224 0.50 10.45 -27.16
CA ASN A 224 0.53 10.64 -28.62
C ASN A 224 1.57 9.72 -29.29
N LYS A 225 2.79 9.65 -28.72
CA LYS A 225 3.85 8.79 -29.22
C LYS A 225 3.46 7.31 -29.17
N MET A 226 2.87 6.86 -28.06
CA MET A 226 2.41 5.47 -27.91
C MET A 226 1.23 5.15 -28.82
N SER A 227 0.41 6.13 -29.18
CA SER A 227 -0.72 5.94 -30.09
C SER A 227 -0.37 5.97 -31.58
N GLU A 228 0.86 6.34 -31.92
CA GLU A 228 1.40 6.32 -33.29
C GLU A 228 2.11 5.01 -33.62
N ILE A 229 2.41 4.21 -32.60
CA ILE A 229 2.98 2.86 -32.70
C ILE A 229 1.85 1.86 -32.90
#